data_AF-A0A7V5CYG5-F1
#
_entry.id   AF-A0A7V5CYG5-F1
#
_cell.length_a   1.000
_cell.length_b   1.000
_cell.length_c   1.000
_cell.angle_alpha   90.00
_cell.angle_beta   90.00
_cell.angle_gamma   90.00
#
_symmetry.space_group_name_H-M   'P 1'
#
loop_
_entity.id
_entity.type
_entity.pdbx_description
1 polymer ?
#
loop_
_entity_poly.entity_id
_entity_poly.type
_entity_poly.pdbx_seq_one_letter_code
_entity_poly.pdbx_strand_id
1 'polypeptide(L)'
;KGFSLMPSIGLRETYYGAQFSSESPEKIINRSLHRHYADLSLELKMPVLERDCSSSKLGEFRHEIEPFITYRRTYGIKDSDKIVRFDDQDAIANTNEIEYGLINRFFSKPKSDTEIQGRQELMSLALTQKYYFDPTFGGAFHPGGVNAFHPLDTLTGFYYTGIMRNLSPLSAVVQISPRDGIHHDLRADYDFKLQRWRNSSLSTIWQQGKFFLSGTYYKNMSVEAGAPARNHVQGQIGYGSLGRGLSSSLTISYNIKTSQLLNSQTRINYIWDCCGIAVEFNQFDLGLRTESRLSFSFTLKGIGSFGNLKRPDSLF
;
A
#
# COMPACT_ATOMS: atom_id res chain seq x y z
N LYS A 1 -29.03 11.58 -8.95
CA LYS A 1 -27.86 10.74 -9.33
C LYS A 1 -27.61 10.94 -10.80
N GLY A 2 -26.39 11.25 -11.20
CA GLY A 2 -26.06 11.61 -12.58
C GLY A 2 -24.59 11.36 -12.86
N PHE A 3 -24.18 11.63 -14.09
CA PHE A 3 -22.78 11.61 -14.47
C PHE A 3 -22.07 12.84 -13.88
N SER A 4 -20.82 12.64 -13.45
CA SER A 4 -19.92 13.73 -13.07
C SER A 4 -18.68 13.65 -13.94
N LEU A 5 -18.34 14.75 -14.62
CA LEU A 5 -17.13 14.88 -15.40
C LEU A 5 -16.23 15.94 -14.77
N MET A 6 -14.98 15.59 -14.49
CA MET A 6 -13.99 16.49 -13.92
C MET A 6 -12.76 16.56 -14.82
N PRO A 7 -12.62 17.63 -15.62
CA PRO A 7 -11.43 17.86 -16.42
C PRO A 7 -10.32 18.54 -15.61
N SER A 8 -9.07 18.18 -15.89
CA SER A 8 -7.87 18.84 -15.37
C SER A 8 -6.83 18.97 -16.48
N ILE A 9 -6.17 20.12 -16.56
CA ILE A 9 -5.06 20.38 -17.48
C ILE A 9 -3.90 20.99 -16.70
N GLY A 10 -2.69 20.50 -16.96
CA GLY A 10 -1.45 20.98 -16.36
C GLY A 10 -0.39 21.27 -17.43
N LEU A 11 0.42 22.29 -17.17
CA LEU A 11 1.63 22.58 -17.91
C LEU A 11 2.79 22.60 -16.92
N ARG A 12 3.86 21.89 -17.25
CA ARG A 12 5.02 21.76 -16.36
C ARG A 12 6.30 22.06 -17.11
N GLU A 13 7.19 22.80 -16.46
CA GLU A 13 8.55 23.05 -16.90
C GLU A 13 9.52 22.68 -15.79
N THR A 14 10.65 22.08 -16.14
CA THR A 14 11.69 21.66 -15.19
C THR A 14 13.05 21.84 -15.85
N TYR A 15 13.93 22.56 -15.17
CA TYR A 15 15.31 22.78 -15.60
C TYR A 15 16.28 21.96 -14.76
N TYR A 16 17.16 21.22 -15.43
CA TYR A 16 18.21 20.42 -14.82
C TYR A 16 19.58 20.99 -15.22
N GLY A 17 20.47 21.16 -14.24
CA GLY A 17 21.84 21.62 -14.48
C GLY A 17 22.80 20.54 -14.98
N ALA A 18 22.41 19.27 -14.86
CA ALA A 18 23.17 18.11 -15.28
C ALA A 18 22.26 17.05 -15.90
N GLN A 19 22.84 16.16 -16.69
CA GLN A 19 22.13 15.08 -17.37
C GLN A 19 22.95 13.79 -17.37
N PHE A 20 22.26 12.67 -17.56
CA PHE A 20 22.88 11.38 -17.82
C PHE A 20 23.48 11.33 -19.24
N SER A 21 24.63 10.67 -19.38
CA SER A 21 25.31 10.40 -20.64
C SER A 21 26.01 9.05 -20.60
N SER A 22 25.65 8.14 -21.50
CA SER A 22 26.32 6.84 -21.65
C SER A 22 27.73 6.94 -22.22
N GLU A 23 28.10 8.11 -22.77
CA GLU A 23 29.39 8.35 -23.43
C GLU A 23 30.48 8.85 -22.45
N SER A 24 30.10 9.28 -21.24
CA SER A 24 31.03 9.76 -20.21
C SER A 24 31.35 8.66 -19.19
N PRO A 25 32.62 8.52 -18.73
CA PRO A 25 32.98 7.61 -17.65
C PRO A 25 32.20 7.87 -16.35
N GLU A 26 31.90 9.14 -16.08
CA GLU A 26 31.18 9.58 -14.87
C GLU A 26 29.67 9.35 -14.97
N LYS A 27 29.15 8.96 -16.14
CA LYS A 27 27.73 8.79 -16.49
C LYS A 27 26.83 10.02 -16.32
N ILE A 28 27.27 11.03 -15.58
CA ILE A 28 26.60 12.31 -15.37
C ILE A 28 27.53 13.39 -15.89
N ILE A 29 26.98 14.35 -16.64
CA ILE A 29 27.73 15.49 -17.16
C ILE A 29 27.00 16.80 -16.82
N ASN A 30 27.77 17.86 -16.57
CA ASN A 30 27.25 19.21 -16.32
C ASN A 30 26.80 19.89 -17.62
N ARG A 31 25.79 19.29 -18.26
CA ARG A 31 25.10 19.82 -19.42
C ARG A 31 23.63 20.01 -19.05
N SER A 32 23.11 21.19 -19.33
CA SER A 32 21.74 21.52 -18.98
C SER A 32 20.72 20.78 -19.84
N LEU A 33 19.59 20.46 -19.22
CA LEU A 33 18.44 19.83 -19.85
C LEU A 33 17.17 20.58 -19.41
N HIS A 34 16.31 20.92 -20.37
CA HIS A 34 15.03 21.56 -20.09
C HIS A 34 13.91 20.61 -20.51
N ARG A 35 13.10 20.17 -19.54
CA ARG A 35 11.93 19.33 -19.77
C ARG A 35 10.67 20.18 -19.64
N HIS A 36 9.80 20.09 -20.63
CA HIS A 36 8.47 20.69 -20.58
C HIS A 36 7.44 19.67 -21.07
N TYR A 37 6.25 19.68 -20.49
CA TYR A 37 5.16 18.81 -20.93
C TYR A 37 3.80 19.37 -20.51
N ALA A 38 2.77 18.86 -21.18
CA ALA A 38 1.38 19.08 -20.82
C ALA A 38 0.77 17.77 -20.33
N ASP A 39 -0.08 17.86 -19.32
CA ASP A 39 -0.91 16.76 -18.84
C ASP A 39 -2.41 17.13 -18.95
N LEU A 40 -3.21 16.15 -19.33
CA LEU A 40 -4.67 16.24 -19.42
C LEU A 40 -5.26 15.02 -18.70
N SER A 41 -6.22 15.25 -17.82
CA SER A 41 -7.02 14.22 -17.17
C SER A 41 -8.51 14.51 -17.34
N LEU A 42 -9.30 13.49 -17.67
CA LEU A 42 -10.76 13.55 -17.69
C LEU A 42 -11.30 12.42 -16.82
N GLU A 43 -11.85 12.75 -15.67
CA GLU A 43 -12.46 11.77 -14.75
C GLU A 43 -13.98 11.76 -14.94
N LEU A 44 -14.52 10.62 -15.35
CA LEU A 44 -15.95 10.37 -15.50
C LEU A 44 -16.42 9.40 -14.41
N LYS A 45 -17.25 9.89 -13.50
CA LYS A 45 -17.99 9.05 -12.54
C LYS A 45 -19.40 8.81 -13.06
N MET A 46 -19.78 7.54 -13.14
CA MET A 46 -21.12 7.14 -13.58
C MET A 46 -22.10 7.14 -12.41
N PRO A 47 -23.43 7.15 -12.67
CA PRO A 47 -24.42 7.00 -11.62
C PRO A 47 -24.19 5.73 -10.79
N VAL A 48 -24.24 5.88 -9.46
CA VAL A 48 -24.17 4.75 -8.52
C VAL A 48 -25.44 3.92 -8.62
N LEU A 49 -25.28 2.63 -8.92
CA LEU A 49 -26.37 1.65 -8.91
C LEU A 49 -26.48 1.08 -7.51
N GLU A 50 -27.67 1.13 -6.90
CA GLU A 50 -27.88 0.64 -5.53
C GLU A 50 -28.99 -0.42 -5.49
N ARG A 51 -28.83 -1.40 -4.61
CA ARG A 51 -29.83 -2.42 -4.33
C ARG A 51 -29.85 -2.77 -2.84
N ASP A 52 -31.02 -2.69 -2.23
CA ASP A 52 -31.25 -3.23 -0.89
C ASP A 52 -31.54 -4.73 -0.99
N CYS A 53 -30.76 -5.54 -0.28
CA CYS A 53 -30.81 -6.99 -0.27
C CYS A 53 -31.31 -7.49 1.08
N SER A 54 -32.61 -7.84 1.17
CA SER A 54 -33.25 -8.32 2.41
C SER A 54 -33.34 -9.85 2.53
N SER A 55 -33.23 -10.59 1.42
CA SER A 55 -33.42 -12.05 1.37
C SER A 55 -32.10 -12.82 1.21
N SER A 56 -31.00 -12.33 1.79
CA SER A 56 -29.69 -12.97 1.64
C SER A 56 -29.35 -13.86 2.83
N LYS A 57 -28.60 -14.95 2.59
CA LYS A 57 -28.02 -15.78 3.67
C LYS A 57 -26.99 -15.04 4.53
N LEU A 58 -26.53 -13.87 4.07
CA LEU A 58 -25.54 -13.01 4.72
C LEU A 58 -26.19 -11.91 5.57
N GLY A 59 -27.51 -11.92 5.72
CA GLY A 59 -28.27 -10.87 6.41
C GLY A 59 -28.76 -9.77 5.47
N GLU A 60 -29.33 -8.72 6.05
CA GLU A 60 -29.79 -7.55 5.31
C GLU A 60 -28.65 -6.55 5.07
N PHE A 61 -28.39 -6.20 3.81
CA PHE A 61 -27.37 -5.23 3.44
C PHE A 61 -27.79 -4.39 2.23
N ARG A 62 -27.14 -3.24 2.04
CA ARG A 62 -27.20 -2.47 0.79
C ARG A 62 -25.95 -2.72 -0.03
N HIS A 63 -26.11 -3.00 -1.32
CA HIS A 63 -25.03 -3.11 -2.30
C HIS A 63 -25.06 -1.89 -3.22
N GLU A 64 -23.92 -1.24 -3.36
CA GLU A 64 -23.70 -0.14 -4.30
C GLU A 64 -22.61 -0.52 -5.30
N ILE A 65 -22.82 -0.14 -6.57
CA ILE A 65 -21.85 -0.31 -7.66
C ILE A 65 -21.53 1.08 -8.20
N GLU A 66 -20.24 1.45 -8.15
CA GLU A 66 -19.70 2.74 -8.58
C GLU A 66 -18.75 2.52 -9.78
N PRO A 67 -19.24 2.68 -11.02
CA PRO A 67 -18.39 2.66 -12.20
C PRO A 67 -17.66 3.98 -12.40
N PHE A 68 -16.40 3.90 -12.81
CA PHE A 68 -15.62 5.08 -13.18
C PHE A 68 -14.72 4.81 -14.38
N ILE A 69 -14.40 5.89 -15.08
CA ILE A 69 -13.44 5.92 -16.18
C ILE A 69 -12.60 7.18 -16.02
N THR A 70 -11.28 7.05 -16.17
CA THR A 70 -10.34 8.17 -16.17
C THR A 70 -9.49 8.10 -17.43
N TYR A 71 -9.57 9.12 -18.28
CA TYR A 71 -8.65 9.27 -19.39
C TYR A 71 -7.47 10.15 -18.98
N ARG A 72 -6.23 9.72 -19.27
CA ARG A 72 -5.02 10.51 -19.01
C ARG A 72 -4.16 10.62 -20.26
N ARG A 73 -3.62 11.81 -20.49
CA ARG A 73 -2.64 12.05 -21.54
C ARG A 73 -1.54 12.97 -21.02
N THR A 74 -0.31 12.49 -21.09
CA THR A 74 0.90 13.28 -20.83
C THR A 74 1.71 13.34 -22.11
N TYR A 75 2.04 14.54 -22.57
CA TYR A 75 2.72 14.74 -23.85
C TYR A 75 3.76 15.86 -23.79
N GLY A 76 4.86 15.68 -24.51
CA GLY A 76 5.92 16.67 -24.67
C GLY A 76 7.24 16.28 -23.99
N ILE A 77 7.24 15.22 -23.18
CA ILE A 77 8.46 14.73 -22.55
C ILE A 77 9.37 14.15 -23.63
N LYS A 78 10.61 14.64 -23.66
CA LYS A 78 11.67 14.19 -24.57
C LYS A 78 12.90 13.85 -23.73
N ASP A 79 13.82 13.08 -24.32
CA ASP A 79 15.11 12.78 -23.71
C ASP A 79 14.98 12.19 -22.28
N SER A 80 13.95 11.39 -22.02
CA SER A 80 13.66 10.83 -20.69
C SER A 80 14.82 10.02 -20.11
N ASP A 81 15.65 9.45 -20.97
CA ASP A 81 16.82 8.65 -20.59
C ASP A 81 18.03 9.50 -20.18
N LYS A 82 18.00 10.82 -20.49
CA LYS A 82 19.01 11.79 -20.05
C LYS A 82 18.68 12.41 -18.70
N ILE A 83 17.46 12.25 -18.20
CA ILE A 83 17.05 12.79 -16.90
C ILE A 83 17.68 11.92 -15.79
N VAL A 84 18.47 12.55 -14.93
CA VAL A 84 18.96 11.91 -13.70
C VAL A 84 17.78 11.76 -12.75
N ARG A 85 17.45 10.53 -12.35
CA ARG A 85 16.31 10.24 -11.48
C ARG A 85 16.75 10.19 -10.02
N PHE A 86 16.25 11.10 -9.20
CA PHE A 86 16.46 11.09 -7.74
C PHE A 86 15.14 11.23 -6.97
N ASP A 87 14.07 11.71 -7.60
CA ASP A 87 12.72 11.73 -7.03
C ASP A 87 11.63 11.20 -8.00
N ASP A 88 10.37 11.30 -7.56
CA ASP A 88 9.19 10.88 -8.32
C ASP A 88 8.85 11.80 -9.50
N GLN A 89 9.23 13.08 -9.42
CA GLN A 89 9.00 14.06 -10.48
C GLN A 89 9.98 13.85 -11.65
N ASP A 90 11.08 13.13 -11.46
CA ASP A 90 12.01 12.77 -12.51
C ASP A 90 11.57 11.55 -13.33
N ALA A 91 10.80 10.65 -12.72
CA ALA A 91 10.36 9.38 -13.30
C ALA A 91 9.05 9.51 -14.10
N ILE A 92 8.86 10.61 -14.84
CA ILE A 92 7.65 10.87 -15.63
C ILE A 92 7.89 10.51 -17.10
N ALA A 93 6.94 9.81 -17.70
CA ALA A 93 6.95 9.44 -19.12
C ALA A 93 5.69 9.94 -19.82
N ASN A 94 5.75 10.07 -21.15
CA ASN A 94 4.53 10.35 -21.91
C ASN A 94 3.55 9.20 -21.75
N THR A 95 2.25 9.49 -21.77
CA THR A 95 1.22 8.46 -21.78
C THR A 95 0.00 8.92 -22.55
N ASN A 96 -0.74 7.94 -23.06
CA ASN A 96 -2.09 8.10 -23.56
C ASN A 96 -2.82 6.84 -23.10
N GLU A 97 -3.68 6.98 -22.11
CA GLU A 97 -4.25 5.83 -21.41
C GLU A 97 -5.67 6.08 -20.94
N ILE A 98 -6.40 5.00 -20.75
CA ILE A 98 -7.69 4.98 -20.08
C ILE A 98 -7.62 4.00 -18.92
N GLU A 99 -7.98 4.47 -17.74
CA GLU A 99 -8.20 3.68 -16.54
C GLU A 99 -9.70 3.48 -16.36
N TYR A 100 -10.12 2.26 -16.07
CA TYR A 100 -11.52 1.96 -15.84
C TYR A 100 -11.65 0.95 -14.70
N GLY A 101 -12.75 1.05 -13.99
CA GLY A 101 -12.99 0.16 -12.86
C GLY A 101 -14.41 0.22 -12.33
N LEU A 102 -14.66 -0.70 -11.40
CA LEU A 102 -15.91 -0.85 -10.67
C LEU A 102 -15.57 -0.99 -9.19
N ILE A 103 -16.24 -0.20 -8.35
CA ILE A 103 -16.20 -0.36 -6.90
C ILE A 103 -17.54 -0.91 -6.45
N ASN A 104 -17.53 -2.07 -5.80
CA ASN A 104 -18.68 -2.66 -5.15
C ASN A 104 -18.58 -2.36 -3.65
N ARG A 105 -19.57 -1.69 -3.07
CA ARG A 105 -19.64 -1.42 -1.63
C ARG A 105 -20.81 -2.13 -0.99
N PHE A 106 -20.59 -2.68 0.19
CA PHE A 106 -21.58 -3.39 0.98
C PHE A 106 -21.74 -2.68 2.32
N PHE A 107 -22.94 -2.18 2.57
CA PHE A 107 -23.27 -1.42 3.78
C PHE A 107 -24.20 -2.22 4.68
N SER A 108 -24.00 -2.11 5.99
CA SER A 108 -24.97 -2.58 6.97
C SER A 108 -26.27 -1.79 6.88
N LYS A 109 -27.39 -2.43 7.21
CA LYS A 109 -28.65 -1.73 7.40
C LYS A 109 -28.63 -1.01 8.76
N PRO A 110 -29.13 0.24 8.87
CA PRO A 110 -29.28 0.91 10.16
C PRO A 110 -30.21 0.09 11.08
N LYS A 111 -29.90 0.04 12.38
CA LYS A 111 -30.69 -0.72 13.35
C LYS A 111 -31.99 -0.01 13.77
N SER A 112 -32.10 1.29 13.50
CA SER A 112 -33.29 2.12 13.75
C SER A 112 -33.38 3.28 12.76
N ASP A 113 -34.60 3.72 12.43
CA ASP A 113 -34.87 4.95 11.65
C ASP A 113 -34.43 6.24 12.37
N THR A 114 -34.15 6.16 13.68
CA THR A 114 -33.72 7.28 14.53
C THR A 114 -32.21 7.35 14.76
N GLU A 115 -31.42 6.39 14.27
CA GLU A 115 -29.96 6.45 14.35
C GLU A 115 -29.41 7.37 13.25
N ILE A 116 -28.88 8.53 13.67
CA ILE A 116 -28.12 9.47 12.82
C ILE A 116 -26.76 8.86 12.40
N GLN A 117 -26.35 7.74 12.99
CA GLN A 117 -25.17 6.99 12.54
C GLN A 117 -25.45 6.39 11.17
N GLY A 118 -24.86 7.00 10.14
CA GLY A 118 -24.91 6.54 8.76
C GLY A 118 -24.50 5.07 8.64
N ARG A 119 -24.92 4.45 7.54
CA ARG A 119 -24.65 3.03 7.26
C ARG A 119 -23.15 2.75 7.33
N GLN A 120 -22.76 1.73 8.09
CA GLN A 120 -21.36 1.32 8.18
C GLN A 120 -21.00 0.51 6.92
N GLU A 121 -19.93 0.90 6.23
CA GLU A 121 -19.36 0.09 5.16
C GLU A 121 -18.72 -1.17 5.76
N LEU A 122 -19.28 -2.34 5.43
CA LEU A 122 -18.80 -3.64 5.90
C LEU A 122 -17.70 -4.18 4.99
N MET A 123 -17.82 -3.91 3.69
CA MET A 123 -16.88 -4.40 2.69
C MET A 123 -16.89 -3.51 1.46
N SER A 124 -15.73 -3.33 0.83
CA SER A 124 -15.60 -2.85 -0.53
C SER A 124 -14.70 -3.75 -1.37
N LEU A 125 -15.01 -3.86 -2.65
CA LEU A 125 -14.23 -4.55 -3.68
C LEU A 125 -14.06 -3.58 -4.85
N ALA A 126 -12.83 -3.13 -5.08
CA ALA A 126 -12.44 -2.36 -6.25
C ALA A 126 -11.71 -3.26 -7.25
N LEU A 127 -12.18 -3.27 -8.50
CA LEU A 127 -11.50 -3.89 -9.64
C LEU A 127 -11.16 -2.81 -10.64
N THR A 128 -9.87 -2.63 -10.94
CA THR A 128 -9.39 -1.54 -11.78
C THR A 128 -8.32 -2.03 -12.76
N GLN A 129 -8.38 -1.54 -13.99
CA GLN A 129 -7.41 -1.85 -15.03
C GLN A 129 -7.15 -0.63 -15.92
N LYS A 130 -5.95 -0.55 -16.48
CA LYS A 130 -5.57 0.44 -17.49
C LYS A 130 -5.42 -0.19 -18.86
N TYR A 131 -5.78 0.59 -19.86
CA TYR A 131 -5.41 0.38 -21.24
C TYR A 131 -4.52 1.52 -21.74
N TYR A 132 -3.28 1.20 -22.12
CA TYR A 132 -2.32 2.10 -22.74
C TYR A 132 -2.51 2.08 -24.26
N PHE A 133 -2.90 3.23 -24.83
CA PHE A 133 -2.97 3.42 -26.27
C PHE A 133 -1.57 3.47 -26.91
N ASP A 134 -0.59 3.99 -26.15
CA ASP A 134 0.82 3.97 -26.52
C ASP A 134 1.62 3.16 -25.48
N PRO A 135 1.98 1.89 -25.77
CA PRO A 135 2.72 1.06 -24.84
C PRO A 135 4.24 1.36 -24.85
N THR A 136 4.69 2.30 -25.69
CA THR A 136 6.09 2.78 -25.71
C THR A 136 6.33 3.96 -24.77
N PHE A 137 5.25 4.58 -24.27
CA PHE A 137 5.28 5.76 -23.40
C PHE A 137 6.09 6.91 -24.00
N GLY A 138 5.88 7.18 -25.29
CA GLY A 138 6.65 8.15 -26.08
C GLY A 138 8.14 7.82 -26.20
N GLY A 139 8.49 6.53 -26.19
CA GLY A 139 9.87 6.03 -26.29
C GLY A 139 10.57 5.79 -24.96
N ALA A 140 9.94 6.08 -23.81
CA ALA A 140 10.52 5.85 -22.49
C ALA A 140 10.61 4.37 -22.10
N PHE A 141 9.94 3.48 -22.84
CA PHE A 141 9.93 2.05 -22.58
C PHE A 141 11.16 1.34 -23.15
N HIS A 142 11.88 0.62 -22.29
CA HIS A 142 13.04 -0.20 -22.64
C HIS A 142 12.70 -1.69 -22.62
N PRO A 143 12.60 -2.38 -23.77
CA PRO A 143 12.26 -3.80 -23.83
C PRO A 143 13.29 -4.70 -23.10
N GLY A 144 12.81 -5.68 -22.33
CA GLY A 144 13.64 -6.63 -21.58
C GLY A 144 14.34 -6.04 -20.35
N GLY A 145 14.24 -4.73 -20.12
CA GLY A 145 14.72 -4.04 -18.92
C GLY A 145 13.62 -3.81 -17.89
N VAL A 146 14.01 -3.39 -16.68
CA VAL A 146 13.04 -2.98 -15.64
C VAL A 146 12.56 -1.56 -15.95
N ASN A 147 11.29 -1.42 -16.35
CA ASN A 147 10.65 -0.11 -16.54
C ASN A 147 9.90 0.31 -15.26
N ALA A 148 10.13 1.54 -14.84
CA ALA A 148 9.71 2.12 -13.57
C ALA A 148 9.47 3.62 -13.73
N PHE A 149 8.22 4.02 -13.96
CA PHE A 149 7.84 5.43 -14.19
C PHE A 149 6.34 5.64 -13.96
N HIS A 150 5.95 6.90 -13.82
CA HIS A 150 4.65 7.35 -13.30
C HIS A 150 3.40 6.71 -13.97
N PRO A 151 3.29 6.62 -15.31
CA PRO A 151 2.17 5.90 -15.94
C PRO A 151 1.95 4.47 -15.43
N LEU A 152 3.03 3.77 -15.04
CA LEU A 152 2.98 2.41 -14.54
C LEU A 152 2.71 2.33 -13.02
N ASP A 153 3.17 3.29 -12.23
CA ASP A 153 3.14 3.26 -10.74
C ASP A 153 1.84 3.75 -10.09
N THR A 154 0.87 4.11 -10.90
CA THR A 154 -0.38 4.75 -10.47
C THR A 154 -1.55 3.78 -10.24
N LEU A 155 -1.40 2.50 -10.57
CA LEU A 155 -2.45 1.49 -10.37
C LEU A 155 -2.00 0.33 -9.48
N THR A 156 -0.99 -0.42 -9.91
CA THR A 156 -0.55 -1.66 -9.25
C THR A 156 0.47 -1.39 -8.17
N GLY A 157 0.43 -2.15 -7.07
CA GLY A 157 1.41 -2.01 -5.98
C GLY A 157 2.86 -2.36 -6.37
N PHE A 158 3.04 -3.13 -7.46
CA PHE A 158 4.35 -3.45 -8.05
C PHE A 158 4.33 -3.24 -9.57
N TYR A 159 4.72 -2.04 -9.96
CA TYR A 159 4.52 -1.47 -11.30
C TYR A 159 5.58 -1.83 -12.34
N TYR A 160 6.65 -2.53 -11.94
CA TYR A 160 7.74 -2.88 -12.85
C TYR A 160 7.28 -3.74 -14.03
N THR A 161 7.76 -3.46 -15.23
CA THR A 161 7.52 -4.33 -16.40
C THR A 161 8.70 -4.29 -17.37
N GLY A 162 9.06 -5.44 -17.96
CA GLY A 162 9.99 -5.52 -19.09
C GLY A 162 9.35 -5.89 -20.41
N ILE A 163 8.03 -6.14 -20.39
CA ILE A 163 7.26 -6.44 -21.59
C ILE A 163 6.33 -5.29 -21.95
N MET A 164 6.36 -4.93 -23.22
CA MET A 164 5.44 -3.96 -23.82
C MET A 164 4.02 -4.52 -23.76
N ARG A 165 3.04 -3.72 -23.34
CA ARG A 165 1.67 -4.17 -23.11
C ARG A 165 0.69 -3.01 -23.25
N ASN A 166 -0.44 -3.27 -23.89
CA ASN A 166 -1.54 -2.31 -23.92
C ASN A 166 -2.45 -2.46 -22.70
N LEU A 167 -2.50 -3.62 -22.05
CA LEU A 167 -3.28 -3.81 -20.82
C LEU A 167 -2.36 -3.89 -19.61
N SER A 168 -2.66 -3.12 -18.56
CA SER A 168 -2.04 -3.33 -17.26
C SER A 168 -2.51 -4.66 -16.65
N PRO A 169 -1.82 -5.17 -15.62
CA PRO A 169 -2.44 -6.13 -14.72
C PRO A 169 -3.77 -5.58 -14.19
N LEU A 170 -4.73 -6.48 -13.95
CA LEU A 170 -5.96 -6.15 -13.24
C LEU A 170 -5.62 -6.08 -11.75
N SER A 171 -5.92 -4.93 -11.15
CA SER A 171 -5.76 -4.72 -9.71
C SER A 171 -7.08 -4.99 -9.00
N ALA A 172 -7.02 -5.78 -7.94
CA ALA A 172 -8.12 -6.06 -7.04
C ALA A 172 -7.77 -5.60 -5.63
N VAL A 173 -8.59 -4.72 -5.07
CA VAL A 173 -8.47 -4.26 -3.68
C VAL A 173 -9.77 -4.59 -2.96
N VAL A 174 -9.65 -5.33 -1.85
CA VAL A 174 -10.77 -5.69 -0.99
C VAL A 174 -10.51 -5.16 0.40
N GLN A 175 -11.45 -4.39 0.93
CA GLN A 175 -11.41 -3.90 2.30
C GLN A 175 -12.62 -4.44 3.04
N ILE A 176 -12.43 -4.96 4.25
CA ILE A 176 -13.50 -5.59 5.04
C ILE A 176 -13.41 -5.05 6.47
N SER A 177 -14.48 -4.41 6.94
CA SER A 177 -14.59 -3.80 8.27
C SER A 177 -15.92 -4.20 8.90
N PRO A 178 -16.08 -5.46 9.35
CA PRO A 178 -17.38 -5.97 9.78
C PRO A 178 -17.90 -5.30 11.06
N ARG A 179 -16.99 -4.75 11.88
CA ARG A 179 -17.27 -4.00 13.10
C ARG A 179 -16.00 -3.30 13.57
N ASP A 180 -16.14 -2.41 14.54
CA ASP A 180 -15.02 -1.68 15.13
C ASP A 180 -13.96 -2.63 15.71
N GLY A 181 -12.70 -2.31 15.45
CA GLY A 181 -11.55 -3.10 15.85
C GLY A 181 -11.27 -4.33 14.97
N ILE A 182 -12.05 -4.60 13.91
CA ILE A 182 -11.72 -5.66 12.94
C ILE A 182 -11.63 -5.03 11.54
N HIS A 183 -10.46 -5.13 10.92
CA HIS A 183 -10.21 -4.63 9.59
C HIS A 183 -9.30 -5.57 8.80
N HIS A 184 -9.65 -5.84 7.55
CA HIS A 184 -8.85 -6.62 6.62
C HIS A 184 -8.69 -5.86 5.31
N ASP A 185 -7.47 -5.76 4.80
CA ASP A 185 -7.13 -5.18 3.50
C ASP A 185 -6.42 -6.26 2.67
N LEU A 186 -7.03 -6.67 1.57
CA LEU A 186 -6.46 -7.60 0.61
C LEU A 186 -6.20 -6.87 -0.69
N ARG A 187 -5.00 -7.05 -1.25
CA ARG A 187 -4.64 -6.52 -2.56
C ARG A 187 -4.04 -7.63 -3.39
N ALA A 188 -4.41 -7.71 -4.66
CA ALA A 188 -3.83 -8.67 -5.57
C ALA A 188 -3.88 -8.14 -7.00
N ASP A 189 -2.78 -8.32 -7.72
CA ASP A 189 -2.67 -7.91 -9.11
C ASP A 189 -2.47 -9.14 -10.00
N TYR A 190 -3.34 -9.33 -10.99
CA TYR A 190 -3.27 -10.45 -11.93
C TYR A 190 -2.90 -9.96 -13.34
N ASP A 191 -1.85 -10.55 -13.91
CA ASP A 191 -1.37 -10.19 -15.25
C ASP A 191 -1.88 -11.21 -16.27
N PHE A 192 -2.88 -10.82 -17.06
CA PHE A 192 -3.47 -11.66 -18.10
C PHE A 192 -2.49 -11.98 -19.24
N LYS A 193 -1.51 -11.09 -19.53
CA LYS A 193 -0.52 -11.34 -20.59
C LYS A 193 0.51 -12.38 -20.15
N LEU A 194 0.89 -12.38 -18.87
CA LEU A 194 1.78 -13.38 -18.28
C LEU A 194 1.06 -14.58 -17.66
N GLN A 195 -0.28 -14.57 -17.62
CA GLN A 195 -1.15 -15.58 -17.00
C GLN A 195 -0.76 -15.93 -15.55
N ARG A 196 -0.38 -14.92 -14.75
CA ARG A 196 0.07 -15.13 -13.37
C ARG A 196 -0.20 -13.95 -12.45
N TRP A 197 -0.21 -14.23 -11.15
CA TRP A 197 -0.20 -13.21 -10.11
C TRP A 197 1.11 -12.43 -10.11
N ARG A 198 0.99 -11.12 -9.99
CA ARG A 198 2.10 -10.17 -9.91
C ARG A 198 2.49 -9.92 -8.47
N ASN A 199 1.48 -9.70 -7.65
CA ASN A 199 1.62 -9.57 -6.22
C ASN A 199 0.31 -9.98 -5.53
N SER A 200 0.44 -10.23 -4.25
CA SER A 200 -0.69 -10.33 -3.33
C SER A 200 -0.24 -9.89 -1.95
N SER A 201 -1.09 -9.14 -1.25
CA SER A 201 -0.93 -8.79 0.15
C SER A 201 -2.23 -8.97 0.91
N LEU A 202 -2.10 -9.36 2.17
CA LEU A 202 -3.18 -9.44 3.15
C LEU A 202 -2.69 -8.73 4.41
N SER A 203 -3.35 -7.63 4.77
CA SER A 203 -3.18 -6.96 6.05
C SER A 203 -4.42 -7.21 6.91
N THR A 204 -4.22 -7.49 8.19
CA THR A 204 -5.30 -7.71 9.14
C THR A 204 -5.02 -6.96 10.42
N ILE A 205 -6.08 -6.41 11.01
CA ILE A 205 -6.13 -5.87 12.36
C ILE A 205 -7.35 -6.48 13.02
N TRP A 206 -7.17 -7.06 14.19
CA TRP A 206 -8.22 -7.62 15.02
C TRP A 206 -7.94 -7.22 16.46
N GLN A 207 -8.81 -6.41 17.04
CA GLN A 207 -8.73 -5.93 18.40
C GLN A 207 -10.09 -6.09 19.06
N GLN A 208 -10.18 -6.96 20.06
CA GLN A 208 -11.40 -7.26 20.79
C GLN A 208 -11.10 -7.45 22.27
N GLY A 209 -11.65 -6.57 23.11
CA GLY A 209 -11.38 -6.55 24.54
C GLY A 209 -9.88 -6.41 24.83
N LYS A 210 -9.30 -7.39 25.53
CA LYS A 210 -7.88 -7.42 25.87
C LYS A 210 -7.02 -8.05 24.78
N PHE A 211 -7.59 -8.70 23.78
CA PHE A 211 -6.84 -9.40 22.75
C PHE A 211 -6.64 -8.50 21.53
N PHE A 212 -5.43 -8.51 20.98
CA PHE A 212 -5.16 -7.90 19.69
C PHE A 212 -4.24 -8.78 18.83
N LEU A 213 -4.47 -8.73 17.53
CA LEU A 213 -3.70 -9.39 16.48
C LEU A 213 -3.63 -8.42 15.30
N SER A 214 -2.44 -8.14 14.83
CA SER A 214 -2.23 -7.41 13.59
C SER A 214 -1.17 -8.10 12.75
N GLY A 215 -1.21 -7.92 11.45
CA GLY A 215 -0.14 -8.44 10.61
C GLY A 215 -0.40 -8.26 9.14
N THR A 216 0.69 -8.30 8.38
CA THR A 216 0.70 -8.18 6.94
C THR A 216 1.53 -9.32 6.37
N TYR A 217 0.89 -10.09 5.51
CA TYR A 217 1.56 -10.95 4.55
C TYR A 217 1.67 -10.22 3.22
N TYR A 218 2.83 -10.27 2.57
CA TYR A 218 2.94 -9.85 1.19
C TYR A 218 3.90 -10.74 0.40
N LYS A 219 3.52 -10.99 -0.85
CA LYS A 219 4.31 -11.73 -1.83
C LYS A 219 4.26 -11.01 -3.16
N ASN A 220 5.43 -10.74 -3.73
CA ASN A 220 5.54 -10.21 -5.08
C ASN A 220 6.44 -11.11 -5.93
N MET A 221 6.04 -11.29 -7.18
CA MET A 221 6.77 -12.11 -8.15
C MET A 221 7.67 -11.22 -9.00
N SER A 222 8.89 -11.70 -9.26
CA SER A 222 9.81 -11.01 -10.16
C SER A 222 9.32 -11.12 -11.60
N VAL A 223 9.34 -9.99 -12.30
CA VAL A 223 8.88 -9.85 -13.68
C VAL A 223 9.97 -10.20 -14.67
N GLU A 224 11.16 -9.71 -14.36
CA GLU A 224 12.38 -9.76 -15.17
C GLU A 224 13.57 -9.91 -14.22
N ALA A 225 14.71 -10.32 -14.76
CA ALA A 225 15.97 -10.29 -14.02
C ALA A 225 16.24 -8.87 -13.50
N GLY A 226 16.41 -8.73 -12.18
CA GLY A 226 16.61 -7.44 -11.50
C GLY A 226 15.34 -6.84 -10.86
N ALA A 227 14.13 -7.30 -11.21
CA ALA A 227 12.93 -6.90 -10.48
C ALA A 227 12.87 -7.61 -9.11
N PRO A 228 12.58 -6.88 -8.00
CA PRO A 228 12.61 -7.46 -6.67
C PRO A 228 11.53 -8.54 -6.51
N ALA A 229 11.90 -9.67 -5.88
CA ALA A 229 10.95 -10.68 -5.41
C ALA A 229 11.11 -10.86 -3.90
N ARG A 230 10.00 -10.75 -3.19
CA ARG A 230 9.86 -10.75 -1.74
C ARG A 230 8.68 -11.63 -1.35
N ASN A 231 8.82 -12.27 -0.21
CA ASN A 231 7.78 -13.08 0.41
C ASN A 231 8.00 -12.97 1.91
N HIS A 232 7.23 -12.10 2.56
CA HIS A 232 7.46 -11.71 3.93
C HIS A 232 6.16 -11.68 4.70
N VAL A 233 6.26 -12.03 5.98
CA VAL A 233 5.18 -11.86 6.94
C VAL A 233 5.70 -11.03 8.10
N GLN A 234 4.96 -10.01 8.46
CA GLN A 234 5.15 -9.26 9.70
C GLN A 234 3.85 -9.35 10.49
N GLY A 235 3.93 -9.60 11.78
CA GLY A 235 2.75 -9.69 12.62
C GLY A 235 3.03 -9.39 14.07
N GLN A 236 1.98 -9.03 14.79
CA GLN A 236 1.99 -8.79 16.21
C GLN A 236 0.75 -9.42 16.82
N ILE A 237 0.94 -10.09 17.96
CA ILE A 237 -0.15 -10.59 18.79
C ILE A 237 0.07 -10.08 20.20
N GLY A 238 -1.00 -9.79 20.92
CA GLY A 238 -0.89 -9.49 22.32
C GLY A 238 -2.19 -9.55 23.08
N TYR A 239 -2.02 -9.44 24.39
CA TYR A 239 -3.08 -9.57 25.36
C TYR A 239 -2.85 -8.57 26.50
N GLY A 240 -3.90 -7.89 26.96
CA GLY A 240 -3.89 -7.09 28.19
C GLY A 240 -4.35 -5.66 27.99
N SER A 241 -3.95 -4.78 28.92
CA SER A 241 -4.23 -3.35 28.86
C SER A 241 -3.03 -2.56 29.37
N LEU A 242 -2.94 -1.27 29.01
CA LEU A 242 -1.93 -0.37 29.56
C LEU A 242 -2.30 0.15 30.96
N GLY A 243 -3.54 -0.04 31.42
CA GLY A 243 -4.03 0.58 32.65
C GLY A 243 -3.67 -0.19 33.92
N ARG A 244 -3.86 -1.51 33.92
CA ARG A 244 -3.65 -2.39 35.08
C ARG A 244 -3.57 -3.85 34.66
N GLY A 245 -2.84 -4.64 35.44
CA GLY A 245 -2.71 -6.09 35.29
C GLY A 245 -1.61 -6.49 34.31
N LEU A 246 -1.65 -7.76 33.89
CA LEU A 246 -0.73 -8.33 32.92
C LEU A 246 -1.03 -7.79 31.52
N SER A 247 0.01 -7.37 30.80
CA SER A 247 -0.01 -7.22 29.35
C SER A 247 1.19 -7.91 28.71
N SER A 248 0.99 -8.52 27.56
CA SER A 248 2.03 -9.23 26.82
C SER A 248 1.84 -8.99 25.33
N SER A 249 2.93 -8.84 24.60
CA SER A 249 2.93 -8.73 23.14
C SER A 249 4.13 -9.43 22.53
N LEU A 250 3.92 -10.01 21.35
CA LEU A 250 4.93 -10.63 20.53
C LEU A 250 4.81 -10.05 19.11
N THR A 251 5.91 -9.49 18.60
CA THR A 251 6.04 -9.01 17.23
C THR A 251 7.07 -9.86 16.50
N ILE A 252 6.75 -10.31 15.28
CA ILE A 252 7.62 -11.15 14.45
C ILE A 252 7.66 -10.58 13.04
N SER A 253 8.85 -10.56 12.43
CA SER A 253 9.06 -10.31 11.01
C SER A 253 9.88 -11.45 10.42
N TYR A 254 9.34 -12.15 9.43
CA TYR A 254 9.92 -13.37 8.87
C TYR A 254 9.93 -13.35 7.34
N ASN A 255 11.10 -13.60 6.75
CA ASN A 255 11.25 -13.77 5.31
C ASN A 255 11.05 -15.24 4.94
N ILE A 256 9.89 -15.54 4.35
CA ILE A 256 9.48 -16.90 3.99
C ILE A 256 10.36 -17.45 2.86
N LYS A 257 10.90 -16.59 1.99
CA LYS A 257 11.73 -17.04 0.86
C LYS A 257 13.11 -17.51 1.31
N THR A 258 13.70 -16.84 2.29
CA THR A 258 15.05 -17.17 2.80
C THR A 258 15.02 -17.94 4.12
N SER A 259 13.83 -18.25 4.62
CA SER A 259 13.59 -18.88 5.92
C SER A 259 14.22 -18.14 7.11
N GLN A 260 14.35 -16.81 7.01
CA GLN A 260 15.07 -15.99 7.98
C GLN A 260 14.11 -15.20 8.88
N LEU A 261 14.32 -15.31 10.19
CA LEU A 261 13.69 -14.44 11.19
C LEU A 261 14.42 -13.10 11.22
N LEU A 262 13.79 -12.07 10.66
CA LEU A 262 14.40 -10.74 10.55
C LEU A 262 14.32 -9.96 11.85
N ASN A 263 13.22 -10.09 12.58
CA ASN A 263 12.99 -9.41 13.85
C ASN A 263 12.02 -10.21 14.73
N SER A 264 12.25 -10.18 16.04
CA SER A 264 11.38 -10.73 17.06
C SER A 264 11.44 -9.87 18.31
N GLN A 265 10.29 -9.40 18.78
CA GLN A 265 10.19 -8.60 19.99
C GLN A 265 9.11 -9.21 20.88
N THR A 266 9.50 -9.62 22.09
CA THR A 266 8.58 -10.09 23.13
C THR A 266 8.60 -9.08 24.27
N ARG A 267 7.43 -8.60 24.67
CA ARG A 267 7.28 -7.67 25.78
C ARG A 267 6.25 -8.20 26.76
N ILE A 268 6.59 -8.19 28.04
CA ILE A 268 5.70 -8.56 29.14
C ILE A 268 5.71 -7.43 30.15
N ASN A 269 4.53 -6.98 30.57
CA ASN A 269 4.35 -5.95 31.57
C ASN A 269 3.35 -6.43 32.63
N TYR A 270 3.55 -6.03 33.87
CA TYR A 270 2.57 -6.19 34.93
C TYR A 270 2.44 -4.87 35.69
N ILE A 271 1.23 -4.30 35.71
CA ILE A 271 0.97 -2.98 36.30
C ILE A 271 0.02 -3.13 37.49
N TRP A 272 0.48 -2.70 38.67
CA TRP A 272 -0.31 -2.47 39.87
C TRP A 272 -0.74 -1.00 39.97
N ASP A 273 -1.51 -0.65 41.01
CA ASP A 273 -1.97 0.72 41.21
C ASP A 273 -0.84 1.69 41.56
N CYS A 274 0.19 1.21 42.28
CA CYS A 274 1.31 2.01 42.76
C CYS A 274 2.59 1.85 41.93
N CYS A 275 2.74 0.74 41.20
CA CYS A 275 3.97 0.41 40.50
C CYS A 275 3.75 -0.49 39.28
N GLY A 276 4.78 -0.69 38.47
CA GLY A 276 4.74 -1.61 37.34
C GLY A 276 6.11 -2.14 36.97
N ILE A 277 6.15 -3.38 36.50
CA ILE A 277 7.34 -4.03 35.95
C ILE A 277 7.11 -4.26 34.47
N ALA A 278 8.14 -4.05 33.65
CA ALA A 278 8.16 -4.41 32.25
C ALA A 278 9.50 -5.07 31.90
N VAL A 279 9.44 -6.12 31.10
CA VAL A 279 10.58 -6.83 30.53
C VAL A 279 10.34 -6.94 29.03
N GLU A 280 11.37 -6.65 28.26
CA GLU A 280 11.35 -6.77 26.81
C GLU A 280 12.59 -7.50 26.32
N PHE A 281 12.38 -8.47 25.45
CA PHE A 281 13.42 -9.16 24.72
C PHE A 281 13.25 -8.86 23.24
N ASN A 282 14.25 -8.22 22.64
CA ASN A 282 14.25 -7.83 21.24
C ASN A 282 15.45 -8.45 20.52
N GLN A 283 15.21 -9.02 19.35
CA GLN A 283 16.22 -9.64 18.51
C GLN A 283 15.97 -9.28 17.06
N PHE A 284 17.03 -8.94 16.32
CA PHE A 284 16.92 -8.78 14.88
C PHE A 284 18.16 -9.34 14.18
N ASP A 285 17.94 -9.81 12.96
CA ASP A 285 18.97 -10.26 12.04
C ASP A 285 18.70 -9.70 10.65
N LEU A 286 19.49 -8.70 10.26
CA LEU A 286 19.41 -8.04 8.96
C LEU A 286 20.56 -8.45 8.04
N GLY A 287 21.28 -9.53 8.36
CA GLY A 287 22.45 -10.04 7.63
C GLY A 287 23.73 -9.24 7.88
N LEU A 288 23.67 -7.91 7.83
CA LEU A 288 24.81 -7.03 8.15
C LEU A 288 25.00 -6.80 9.65
N ARG A 289 23.93 -6.99 10.43
CA ARG A 289 23.91 -6.82 11.88
C ARG A 289 22.93 -7.79 12.48
N THR A 290 23.39 -8.47 13.52
CA THR A 290 22.60 -9.38 14.33
C THR A 290 22.77 -8.96 15.78
N GLU A 291 21.66 -8.74 16.49
CA GLU A 291 21.69 -8.29 17.87
C GLU A 291 20.58 -8.94 18.68
N SER A 292 20.83 -9.13 19.97
CA SER A 292 19.82 -9.54 20.95
C SER A 292 19.98 -8.65 22.18
N ARG A 293 18.87 -8.09 22.65
CA ARG A 293 18.85 -7.16 23.77
C ARG A 293 17.71 -7.50 24.72
N LEU A 294 18.06 -7.63 25.99
CA LEU A 294 17.12 -7.67 27.10
C LEU A 294 17.05 -6.28 27.73
N SER A 295 15.84 -5.73 27.85
CA SER A 295 15.55 -4.47 28.51
C SER A 295 14.53 -4.68 29.61
N PHE A 296 14.60 -3.87 30.66
CA PHE A 296 13.64 -3.91 31.74
C PHE A 296 13.34 -2.50 32.26
N SER A 297 12.20 -2.36 32.91
CA SER A 297 11.89 -1.16 33.69
C SER A 297 11.02 -1.49 34.90
N PHE A 298 11.31 -0.84 36.02
CA PHE A 298 10.43 -0.74 37.17
C PHE A 298 9.95 0.70 37.29
N THR A 299 8.64 0.90 37.36
CA THR A 299 8.01 2.22 37.45
C THR A 299 7.26 2.35 38.75
N LEU A 300 7.45 3.47 39.45
CA LEU A 300 6.67 3.88 40.62
C LEU A 300 5.80 5.07 40.22
N LYS A 301 4.49 4.94 40.39
CA LYS A 301 3.52 5.96 39.97
C LYS A 301 3.76 7.25 40.77
N GLY A 302 4.03 8.35 40.06
CA GLY A 302 4.28 9.66 40.67
C GLY A 302 5.70 9.89 41.18
N ILE A 303 6.60 8.90 41.09
CA ILE A 303 8.01 9.03 41.52
C ILE A 303 8.95 8.99 40.31
N GLY A 304 8.81 8.00 39.44
CA GLY A 304 9.68 7.84 38.27
C GLY A 304 9.85 6.38 37.84
N SER A 305 10.75 6.14 36.90
CA SER A 305 11.07 4.80 36.37
C SER A 305 12.57 4.52 36.42
N PHE A 306 12.93 3.31 36.84
CA PHE A 306 14.29 2.77 36.79
C PHE A 306 14.40 1.71 35.68
N GLY A 307 15.46 1.75 34.88
CA GLY A 307 15.72 0.80 33.80
C GLY A 307 15.89 1.47 32.43
N ASN A 308 15.98 0.65 31.39
CA ASN A 308 16.31 1.08 30.03
C ASN A 308 15.16 0.86 29.02
N LEU A 309 13.95 0.58 29.53
CA LEU A 309 12.73 0.36 28.76
C LEU A 309 11.74 1.51 28.99
N LYS A 310 11.23 2.11 27.90
CA LYS A 310 10.18 3.14 27.97
C LYS A 310 8.79 2.50 27.95
N ARG A 311 7.83 3.11 28.65
CA ARG A 311 6.41 2.76 28.52
C ARG A 311 5.96 3.04 27.08
N PRO A 312 5.24 2.11 26.42
CA PRO A 312 4.79 2.34 25.06
C PRO A 312 3.54 3.22 25.09
N ASP A 313 3.37 4.06 24.07
CA ASP A 313 2.19 4.94 23.93
C ASP A 313 0.91 4.12 23.69
N SER A 314 1.06 2.94 23.09
CA SER A 314 -0.02 1.99 22.81
C SER A 314 0.50 0.54 22.86
N LEU A 315 -0.39 -0.43 23.08
CA LEU A 315 -0.07 -1.85 22.83
C LEU A 315 -0.13 -2.20 21.33
N PHE A 316 -0.79 -1.34 20.55
CA PHE A 316 -0.96 -1.38 19.10
C PHE A 316 -0.23 -0.21 18.43
#